data_AF-M1FB42-F1
#
_entry.id   AF-M1FB42-F1
#
_cell.length_a   1.000
_cell.length_b   1.000
_cell.length_c   1.000
_cell.angle_alpha   90.00
_cell.angle_beta   90.00
_cell.angle_gamma   90.00
#
_symmetry.space_group_name_H-M   'P 1'
#
loop_
_entity.id
_entity.type
_entity.pdbx_description
1 polymer ?
#
loop_
_entity_poly.entity_id
_entity_poly.type
_entity_poly.pdbx_seq_one_letter_code
_entity_poly.pdbx_strand_id
1 'polypeptide(L)' 'MPTVNTTNSVQVFRPYDQRVIREIPMDSAEMVMGALAEAHQLFQDQSPSD' A
#
# COMPACT_ATOMS: atom_id res chain seq x y z
N MET A 1 -13.32 -27.33 2.05
CA MET A 1 -13.17 -25.96 1.50
C MET A 1 -11.97 -25.34 2.20
N PRO A 2 -10.81 -25.16 1.56
CA PRO A 2 -9.74 -24.39 2.19
C PRO A 2 -10.17 -22.91 2.18
N THR A 3 -10.27 -22.33 3.37
CA THR A 3 -10.61 -20.93 3.57
C THR A 3 -9.48 -20.08 3.01
N VAL A 4 -9.69 -19.46 1.84
CA VAL A 4 -8.73 -18.50 1.29
C VAL A 4 -8.78 -17.26 2.17
N ASN A 5 -7.73 -17.04 2.97
CA ASN A 5 -7.55 -15.80 3.72
C ASN A 5 -7.29 -14.68 2.70
N THR A 6 -8.35 -13.97 2.30
CA THR A 6 -8.27 -12.83 1.37
C THR A 6 -7.86 -11.55 2.07
N THR A 7 -6.81 -11.58 2.87
CA THR A 7 -6.14 -10.35 3.28
C THR A 7 -5.14 -10.05 2.18
N ASN A 8 -5.49 -9.15 1.25
CA ASN A 8 -4.61 -8.75 0.13
C ASN A 8 -3.26 -8.31 0.69
N SER A 9 -2.27 -9.19 0.64
CA SER A 9 -0.96 -8.98 1.26
C SER A 9 0.10 -9.68 0.42
N VAL A 10 1.30 -9.10 0.41
CA VAL A 10 2.47 -9.66 -0.28
C VAL A 10 3.40 -10.29 0.74
N GLN A 11 3.80 -11.52 0.47
CA GLN A 11 4.84 -12.19 1.24
C GLN A 11 6.22 -11.71 0.83
N VAL A 12 7.03 -11.34 1.81
CA VAL A 12 8.44 -10.97 1.63
C VAL A 12 9.30 -12.17 1.95
N PHE A 13 10.10 -12.59 0.97
CA PHE A 13 10.97 -13.74 1.06
C PHE A 13 12.40 -13.33 1.35
N ARG A 14 13.09 -14.09 2.20
CA ARG A 14 14.54 -14.00 2.34
C ARG A 14 15.20 -14.59 1.07
N PRO A 15 16.10 -13.86 0.39
CA PRO A 15 16.62 -14.29 -0.91
C PRO A 15 17.34 -15.65 -0.92
N TYR A 16 18.02 -16.01 0.16
CA TYR A 16 18.91 -17.18 0.21
C TYR A 16 18.18 -18.51 0.44
N ASP A 17 17.11 -18.53 1.23
CA ASP A 17 16.40 -19.75 1.62
C ASP A 17 14.90 -19.72 1.28
N GLN A 18 14.42 -18.66 0.61
CA GLN A 18 13.02 -18.43 0.25
C GLN A 18 12.06 -18.54 1.44
N ARG A 19 12.55 -18.33 2.67
CA ARG A 19 11.69 -18.31 3.84
C ARG A 19 10.90 -17.00 3.87
N VAL A 20 9.59 -17.09 4.13
CA VAL A 20 8.77 -15.90 4.43
C VAL A 20 9.27 -15.27 5.73
N ILE A 21 9.68 -14.01 5.66
CA ILE A 21 10.14 -13.24 6.83
C ILE A 21 9.14 -12.18 7.26
N ARG A 22 8.21 -11.81 6.38
CA ARG A 22 7.19 -10.80 6.64
C ARG A 22 6.03 -10.91 5.65
N GLU A 23 4.86 -10.49 6.08
CA GLU A 23 3.71 -10.21 5.21
C GLU A 23 3.41 -8.72 5.27
N ILE A 24 3.22 -8.09 4.11
CA ILE A 24 2.93 -6.66 3.98
C ILE A 24 1.52 -6.53 3.41
N PRO A 25 0.57 -5.85 4.09
CA PRO A 25 -0.74 -5.59 3.51
C PRO A 25 -0.59 -4.74 2.24
N MET A 26 -1.37 -5.06 1.21
CA MET A 26 -1.48 -4.25 0.00
C MET A 26 -2.59 -3.23 0.19
N ASP A 27 -2.29 -1.99 -0.18
CA ASP A 27 -3.31 -0.95 -0.28
C ASP A 27 -4.30 -1.31 -1.39
N SER A 28 -5.59 -1.07 -1.13
CA SER A 28 -6.61 -1.19 -2.18
C SER A 28 -6.48 -0.04 -3.18
N ALA A 29 -7.08 -0.19 -4.37
CA ALA A 29 -7.11 0.89 -5.36
C ALA A 29 -7.75 2.16 -4.79
N GLU A 30 -8.79 2.00 -3.96
CA GLU A 30 -9.48 3.10 -3.29
C GLU A 30 -8.57 3.83 -2.31
N MET A 31 -7.77 3.09 -1.51
CA MET A 31 -6.80 3.68 -0.60
C MET A 31 -5.72 4.47 -1.35
N VAL A 32 -5.21 3.91 -2.46
CA VAL A 32 -4.20 4.59 -3.29
C VAL A 32 -4.77 5.88 -3.89
N MET A 33 -6.02 5.85 -4.42
CA MET A 33 -6.67 7.04 -4.94
C MET A 33 -6.92 8.09 -3.84
N GLY A 34 -7.30 7.67 -2.63
CA GLY A 34 -7.46 8.58 -1.49
C GLY A 34 -6.15 9.28 -1.11
N ALA A 35 -5.06 8.51 -0.97
CA ALA A 35 -3.73 9.06 -0.67
C ALA A 35 -3.23 10.01 -1.76
N LEU A 36 -3.51 9.71 -3.04
CA LEU A 36 -3.17 10.59 -4.16
C LEU A 36 -3.94 11.93 -4.09
N ALA A 37 -5.24 11.88 -3.79
CA ALA A 37 -6.06 13.09 -3.64
C ALA A 37 -5.57 13.97 -2.48
N GLU A 38 -5.21 13.36 -1.34
CA GLU A 38 -4.64 14.06 -0.18
C GLU A 38 -3.29 14.71 -0.53
N ALA A 39 -2.39 13.96 -1.18
CA ALA A 39 -1.10 14.49 -1.61
C ALA A 39 -1.26 15.69 -2.57
N HIS A 40 -2.24 15.63 -3.48
CA HIS A 40 -2.55 16.72 -4.38
C HIS A 40 -3.08 17.97 -3.64
N GLN A 41 -3.97 17.80 -2.67
CA GLN A 41 -4.47 18.91 -1.86
C GLN A 41 -3.34 19.61 -1.10
N LEU A 42 -2.47 18.83 -0.44
CA LEU A 42 -1.32 19.36 0.30
C LEU A 42 -0.36 20.14 -0.60
N PHE A 43 -0.22 19.76 -1.86
CA PHE A 43 0.59 20.49 -2.83
C PHE A 43 -0.06 21.83 -3.23
N GLN A 44 -1.37 21.86 -3.43
CA GLN A 44 -2.10 23.09 -3.75
C GLN A 44 -2.08 24.08 -2.59
N ASP A 45 -2.28 23.63 -1.36
CA ASP A 45 -2.27 24.47 -0.16
C ASP A 45 -0.90 25.10 0.11
N GLN A 46 0.18 24.49 -0.41
CA GLN A 46 1.56 25.01 -0.32
C GLN A 46 1.93 25.96 -1.46
N SER A 47 1.06 26.17 -2.45
CA SER A 47 1.29 27.13 -3.52
C SER A 47 0.86 28.52 -3.03
N PRO A 48 1.78 29.42 -2.69
CA PRO A 48 1.41 30.75 -2.23
C PRO A 48 0.63 31.48 -3.34
N SER A 49 -0.50 32.07 -2.96
CA SER A 49 -1.21 33.02 -3.82
C SER A 49 -0.32 34.25 -4.00
N ASP A 50 0.30 34.40 -5.17
CA ASP A 50 0.79 35.69 -5.66
C ASP A 50 -0.38 36.65 -5.94
#